data_AF-A0A8X6J0Q4-F1
#
_entry.id   AF-A0A8X6J0Q4-F1
#
_cell.length_a   1.000
_cell.length_b   1.000
_cell.length_c   1.000
_cell.angle_alpha   90.00
_cell.angle_beta   90.00
_cell.angle_gamma   90.00
#
_symmetry.space_group_name_H-M   'P 1'
#
loop_
_entity.id
_entity.type
_entity.pdbx_description
1 polymer ?
#
loop_
_entity_poly.entity_id
_entity_poly.type
_entity_poly.pdbx_seq_one_letter_code
_entity_poly.pdbx_strand_id
1 'polypeptide(L)'
;MKDEQSSSSAAEFVGLKPKMYGLKSAVMERKTAKGVSKMIIQQQIQYSDYKGTLLYRRRGLAKAQKIGSHNHIVQTVVYQKSTLCPF
;
A
#
# COMPACT_ATOMS: atom_id res chain seq x y z
N MET A 1 -16.28 -2.59 -22.70
CA MET A 1 -15.27 -3.12 -21.75
C MET A 1 -14.04 -2.24 -21.86
N LYS A 2 -13.57 -1.63 -20.76
CA LYS A 2 -12.42 -0.72 -20.79
C LYS A 2 -11.16 -1.51 -20.46
N ASP A 3 -10.10 -1.30 -21.24
CA ASP A 3 -8.80 -1.86 -20.92
C ASP A 3 -8.09 -0.98 -19.88
N GLU A 4 -7.70 -1.58 -18.75
CA GLU A 4 -7.04 -0.90 -17.65
C GLU A 4 -5.51 -1.05 -17.69
N GLN A 5 -4.97 -1.95 -18.51
CA GLN A 5 -3.54 -2.26 -18.55
C GLN A 5 -2.84 -1.79 -19.84
N SER A 6 -3.47 -0.92 -20.62
CA SER A 6 -2.90 -0.37 -21.86
C SER A 6 -2.39 -1.47 -22.81
N SER A 7 -3.20 -2.50 -22.99
CA SER A 7 -2.96 -3.69 -23.81
C SER A 7 -1.83 -4.60 -23.29
N SER A 8 -1.29 -4.32 -22.11
CA SER A 8 -0.28 -5.18 -21.46
C SER A 8 -0.93 -6.24 -20.59
N SER A 9 -0.46 -7.47 -20.69
CA SER A 9 -0.95 -8.55 -19.82
C SER A 9 -0.40 -8.41 -18.41
N ALA A 10 -1.24 -8.73 -17.41
CA ALA A 10 -0.79 -8.92 -16.04
C ALA A 10 0.19 -10.10 -15.98
N ALA A 11 1.42 -9.83 -15.56
CA ALA A 11 2.42 -10.88 -15.33
C ALA A 11 2.21 -11.53 -13.96
N GLU A 12 1.91 -10.73 -12.94
CA GLU A 12 1.77 -11.24 -11.58
C GLU A 12 0.83 -10.38 -10.73
N PHE A 13 0.00 -11.05 -9.93
CA PHE A 13 -0.92 -10.42 -8.99
C PHE A 13 -0.74 -10.98 -7.58
N VAL A 14 -0.64 -10.09 -6.60
CA VAL A 14 -0.54 -10.46 -5.18
C VAL A 14 -1.63 -9.72 -4.41
N GLY A 15 -2.67 -10.44 -4.01
CA GLY A 15 -3.76 -9.93 -3.19
C GLY A 15 -3.51 -10.22 -1.72
N LEU A 16 -3.57 -9.19 -0.87
CA LEU A 16 -3.56 -9.34 0.59
C LEU A 16 -4.97 -9.22 1.14
N LYS A 17 -5.68 -8.17 0.75
CA LYS A 17 -7.01 -7.80 1.24
C LYS A 17 -7.80 -7.01 0.18
N PRO A 18 -9.11 -6.81 0.37
CA PRO A 18 -9.89 -5.90 -0.48
C PRO A 18 -9.23 -4.52 -0.57
N LYS A 19 -8.92 -4.07 -1.79
CA LYS A 19 -8.22 -2.80 -2.08
C LYS A 19 -6.80 -2.72 -1.50
N MET A 20 -6.17 -3.86 -1.25
CA MET A 20 -4.75 -3.98 -0.88
C MET A 20 -4.10 -5.11 -1.68
N TYR A 21 -3.48 -4.74 -2.79
CA TYR A 21 -2.86 -5.67 -3.73
C TYR A 21 -1.73 -5.00 -4.53
N GLY A 22 -0.79 -5.83 -4.96
CA GLY A 22 0.21 -5.48 -5.97
C GLY A 22 -0.15 -6.15 -7.30
N LEU A 23 -0.03 -5.40 -8.40
CA LEU A 23 -0.18 -5.91 -9.76
C LEU A 23 1.05 -5.52 -10.56
N LYS A 24 1.72 -6.51 -11.16
CA LYS A 24 2.90 -6.34 -11.99
C LYS A 24 2.55 -6.70 -13.43
N SER A 25 2.85 -5.80 -14.34
CA SER A 25 2.75 -5.97 -15.79
C SER A 25 4.15 -5.85 -16.41
N ALA A 26 4.26 -6.15 -17.70
CA ALA A 26 5.52 -5.96 -18.43
C ALA A 26 6.04 -4.51 -18.39
N VAL A 27 5.14 -3.53 -18.30
CA VAL A 27 5.47 -2.10 -18.43
C VAL A 27 5.32 -1.33 -17.12
N MET A 28 4.51 -1.82 -16.17
CA MET A 28 4.19 -1.07 -14.96
C MET A 28 3.96 -1.94 -13.74
N GLU A 29 4.25 -1.37 -12.57
CA GLU A 29 3.89 -1.91 -11.27
C GLU A 29 2.82 -1.02 -10.62
N ARG A 30 1.65 -1.58 -10.37
CA ARG A 30 0.58 -0.93 -9.61
C ARG A 30 0.57 -1.46 -8.19
N LYS A 31 0.69 -0.54 -7.23
CA LYS A 31 0.65 -0.82 -5.79
C LYS A 31 -0.58 -0.17 -5.18
N THR A 32 -1.44 -0.97 -4.56
CA THR A 32 -2.61 -0.47 -3.84
C THR A 32 -2.59 -0.95 -2.39
N ALA A 33 -2.79 -0.03 -1.46
CA ALA A 33 -2.89 -0.33 -0.03
C ALA A 33 -3.86 0.68 0.61
N LYS A 34 -5.13 0.29 0.72
CA LYS A 34 -6.17 1.15 1.29
C LYS A 34 -5.79 1.64 2.69
N GLY A 35 -5.92 2.93 2.92
CA GLY A 35 -5.67 3.56 4.22
C GLY A 35 -4.19 3.85 4.52
N VAL A 36 -3.29 3.56 3.57
CA VAL A 36 -1.87 3.94 3.61
C VAL A 36 -1.66 5.17 2.73
N SER A 37 -0.82 6.11 3.18
CA SER A 37 -0.51 7.32 2.40
C SER A 37 0.16 6.96 1.07
N LYS A 38 -0.20 7.68 -0.01
CA LYS A 38 0.42 7.49 -1.34
C LYS A 38 1.94 7.63 -1.30
N MET A 39 2.45 8.58 -0.52
CA MET A 39 3.89 8.80 -0.37
C MET A 39 4.58 7.57 0.25
N ILE A 40 3.98 6.96 1.27
CA ILE A 40 4.50 5.72 1.89
C ILE A 40 4.48 4.58 0.87
N ILE A 41 3.39 4.43 0.10
CA ILE A 41 3.28 3.39 -0.94
C ILE A 41 4.36 3.56 -2.02
N GLN A 42 4.66 4.80 -2.42
CA GLN A 42 5.62 5.08 -3.47
C GLN A 42 7.06 4.92 -2.99
N GLN A 43 7.40 5.41 -1.80
CA GLN A 43 8.78 5.51 -1.31
C GLN A 43 9.23 4.31 -0.47
N GLN A 44 8.33 3.64 0.24
CA GLN A 44 8.69 2.65 1.27
C GLN A 44 8.17 1.24 1.00
N ILE A 45 7.22 1.07 0.07
CA ILE A 45 6.62 -0.23 -0.23
C ILE A 45 7.04 -0.67 -1.63
N GLN A 46 7.72 -1.80 -1.73
CA GLN A 46 8.05 -2.48 -2.98
C GLN A 46 7.05 -3.59 -3.30
N TYR A 47 7.06 -4.07 -4.55
CA TYR A 47 6.20 -5.18 -4.96
C TYR A 47 6.55 -6.49 -4.22
N SER A 48 7.84 -6.72 -3.97
CA SER A 48 8.37 -7.84 -3.18
C SER A 48 7.78 -7.90 -1.77
N ASP A 49 7.49 -6.75 -1.16
CA ASP A 49 6.90 -6.68 0.18
C ASP A 49 5.50 -7.31 0.23
N TYR A 50 4.71 -7.20 -0.84
CA TYR A 50 3.41 -7.87 -0.92
C TYR A 50 3.57 -9.39 -0.88
N LYS A 51 4.55 -9.94 -1.62
CA LYS A 51 4.86 -11.38 -1.58
C LYS A 51 5.33 -11.80 -0.21
N GLY A 52 6.27 -11.05 0.38
CA GLY A 52 6.80 -11.32 1.70
C GLY A 52 5.72 -11.30 2.78
N THR A 53 4.85 -10.29 2.75
CA THR A 53 3.71 -10.19 3.66
C THR A 53 2.76 -11.38 3.50
N LEU A 54 2.45 -11.79 2.27
CA LEU A 54 1.56 -12.93 2.00
C LEU A 54 2.16 -14.25 2.52
N LEU A 55 3.42 -14.52 2.18
CA LEU A 55 4.10 -15.79 2.49
C LEU A 55 4.46 -15.90 3.98
N TYR A 56 5.03 -14.85 4.56
CA TYR A 56 5.54 -14.87 5.94
C TYR A 56 4.53 -14.38 6.97
N ARG A 57 3.30 -14.00 6.54
CA ARG A 57 2.24 -13.49 7.43
C ARG A 57 2.68 -12.29 8.27
N ARG A 58 3.60 -11.48 7.75
CA ARG A 58 4.18 -10.32 8.46
C ARG A 58 3.44 -9.03 8.10
N ARG A 59 3.13 -8.25 9.12
CA ARG A 59 2.54 -6.92 8.98
C ARG A 59 3.63 -5.86 8.98
N GLY A 60 3.55 -4.93 8.03
CA GLY A 60 4.45 -3.80 7.92
C GLY A 60 4.02 -2.63 8.80
N LEU A 61 4.98 -1.84 9.25
CA LEU A 61 4.78 -0.63 10.03
C LEU A 61 5.60 0.51 9.42
N ALA A 62 5.00 1.69 9.29
CA ALA A 62 5.68 2.90 8.83
C ALA A 62 5.33 4.08 9.74
N LYS A 63 6.24 5.05 9.85
CA LYS A 63 5.92 6.35 10.46
C LYS A 63 5.04 7.13 9.48
N ALA A 64 3.89 7.58 9.96
CA ALA A 64 2.96 8.43 9.21
C ALA A 64 2.68 9.72 9.98
N GLN A 65 2.22 10.73 9.26
CA GLN A 65 1.82 12.01 9.81
C GLN A 65 0.32 12.23 9.55
N LYS A 66 -0.37 12.85 10.50
CA LYS A 66 -1.73 13.35 10.32
C LYS A 66 -1.86 14.71 11.00
N ILE A 67 -2.77 15.52 10.48
CA ILE A 67 -3.24 16.71 11.19
C ILE A 67 -4.36 16.24 12.13
N GLY A 68 -4.26 16.59 13.40
CA GLY A 68 -5.27 16.31 14.43
C GLY A 68 -5.64 17.57 15.19
N SER A 69 -6.82 17.57 15.80
CA SER A 69 -7.26 18.63 16.72
C SER A 69 -7.49 18.03 18.09
N HIS A 70 -6.98 18.68 19.13
CA HIS A 70 -7.24 18.34 20.52
C HIS A 70 -7.45 19.63 21.32
N ASN A 71 -8.55 19.72 22.07
CA ASN A 71 -8.94 20.93 22.80
C ASN A 71 -8.88 22.20 21.92
N HIS A 72 -9.40 22.12 20.69
CA HIS A 72 -9.37 23.19 19.68
C HIS A 72 -7.98 23.62 19.19
N ILE A 73 -6.92 22.91 19.57
CA ILE A 73 -5.55 23.15 19.09
C ILE A 73 -5.25 22.16 17.96
N VAL A 74 -4.98 22.71 16.77
CA VAL A 74 -4.57 21.94 15.60
C VAL A 74 -3.07 21.65 15.67
N GLN A 75 -2.70 20.39 15.49
CA GLN A 75 -1.33 19.92 15.60
C GLN A 75 -1.03 18.82 14.59
N THR A 76 0.24 18.73 14.18
CA THR A 76 0.74 17.61 13.37
C THR A 76 1.19 16.49 14.29
N VAL A 77 0.55 15.34 14.17
CA VAL A 77 0.84 14.14 14.98
C VAL A 77 1.58 13.12 14.13
N VAL A 78 2.78 12.73 14.58
CA VAL A 78 3.52 11.58 14.03
C VAL A 78 3.09 10.33 14.78
N TYR A 79 2.78 9.26 14.05
CA TYR A 79 2.33 8.01 14.65
C TYR A 79 2.80 6.80 13.82
N GLN A 80 2.80 5.63 14.45
CA GLN A 80 3.11 4.38 13.77
C GLN A 80 1.84 3.82 13.11
N LYS A 81 1.89 3.64 11.79
CA LYS A 81 0.79 3.17 10.96
C LYS A 81 1.10 1.78 10.43
N SER A 82 0.13 0.87 10.49
CA SER A 82 0.22 -0.41 9.78
C SER A 82 0.09 -0.20 8.26
N THR A 83 1.04 -0.76 7.51
CA THR A 83 1.11 -0.66 6.05
C THR A 83 0.49 -1.88 5.38
N LEU A 84 1.28 -2.87 5.00
CA LEU A 84 0.81 -4.13 4.41
C LEU A 84 0.43 -5.10 5.53
N CYS A 85 -0.72 -5.75 5.40
CA CYS A 85 -1.18 -6.76 6.34
C CYS A 85 -2.03 -7.82 5.60
N PRO A 86 -1.79 -9.12 5.83
CA PRO A 86 -2.57 -10.18 5.19
C PRO A 86 -3.84 -10.54 5.98
N PHE A 87 -3.99 -10.03 7.21
CA PHE A 87 -5.11 -10.30 8.13
C PHE A 87 -5.94 -9.07 8.41
#